data_AF-H3C8F8-F1
#
_entry.id   AF-H3C8F8-F1
#
_cell.length_a   1.000
_cell.length_b   1.000
_cell.length_c   1.000
_cell.angle_alpha   90.00
_cell.angle_beta   90.00
_cell.angle_gamma   90.00
#
_symmetry.space_group_name_H-M   'P 1'
#
loop_
_entity.id
_entity.type
_entity.pdbx_description
1 polymer ?
#
loop_
_entity_poly.entity_id
_entity_poly.type
_entity_poly.pdbx_seq_one_letter_code
_entity_poly.pdbx_strand_id
1 'polypeptide(L)'
;SDQRKKIRKLIQEVLQSKLAFLLQDAVKMNWPFVPEKWQYKQTVSPNDKTNLSDLIGKHLLQLLALLKASIAAQETTTALAVLFLADRFLYWTDESGRMLKITKLLHRRSPNTPVAPQLIIRQARVYLNSETSPDEHKL
;
A
#
# COMPACT_ATOMS: atom_id res chain seq x y z
N SER A 1 2.92 -24.20 -6.80
CA SER A 1 4.06 -24.26 -5.88
C SER A 1 3.59 -24.03 -4.45
N ASP A 2 4.40 -24.39 -3.47
CA ASP A 2 4.13 -24.21 -2.04
C ASP A 2 3.87 -22.74 -1.66
N GLN A 3 4.56 -21.79 -2.29
CA GLN A 3 4.37 -20.36 -2.08
C GLN A 3 2.97 -19.86 -2.44
N ARG A 4 2.35 -20.38 -3.50
CA ARG A 4 0.95 -20.03 -3.86
C ARG A 4 -0.04 -20.53 -2.80
N LYS A 5 0.21 -21.69 -2.20
CA LYS A 5 -0.62 -22.20 -1.08
C LYS A 5 -0.46 -21.31 0.15
N LYS A 6 0.77 -20.88 0.45
CA LYS A 6 1.06 -19.93 1.53
C LYS A 6 0.37 -18.58 1.33
N ILE A 7 0.39 -18.03 0.11
CA ILE A 7 -0.34 -16.81 -0.23
C ILE A 7 -1.84 -17.01 -0.02
N ARG A 8 -2.43 -18.10 -0.51
CA ARG A 8 -3.85 -18.37 -0.32
C ARG A 8 -4.23 -18.47 1.16
N LYS A 9 -3.40 -19.09 1.99
CA LYS A 9 -3.60 -19.16 3.44
C LYS A 9 -3.54 -17.77 4.10
N LEU A 10 -2.51 -16.97 3.79
CA LEU A 10 -2.38 -15.61 4.30
C LEU A 10 -3.54 -14.72 3.84
N ILE A 11 -3.94 -14.85 2.58
CA ILE A 11 -5.13 -14.18 2.05
C ILE A 11 -6.35 -14.65 2.84
N GLN A 12 -6.55 -15.95 3.10
CA GLN A 12 -7.66 -16.45 3.92
C GLN A 12 -7.67 -15.90 5.36
N GLU A 13 -6.51 -15.78 5.99
CA GLU A 13 -6.35 -15.15 7.30
C GLU A 13 -6.71 -13.65 7.26
N VAL A 14 -6.40 -12.97 6.15
CA VAL A 14 -6.82 -11.58 5.87
C VAL A 14 -8.32 -11.49 5.49
N LEU A 15 -8.86 -12.52 4.82
CA LEU A 15 -10.23 -12.62 4.27
C LEU A 15 -11.34 -12.64 5.31
N GLN A 16 -11.02 -12.82 6.59
CA GLN A 16 -12.01 -12.72 7.66
C GLN A 16 -12.33 -11.27 8.06
N SER A 17 -11.80 -10.27 7.33
CA SER A 17 -11.88 -8.86 7.71
C SER A 17 -12.19 -7.93 6.54
N LYS A 18 -12.60 -6.69 6.86
CA LYS A 18 -12.79 -5.59 5.90
C LYS A 18 -11.57 -5.34 4.99
N LEU A 19 -10.37 -5.72 5.45
CA LEU A 19 -9.12 -5.56 4.69
C LEU A 19 -9.09 -6.39 3.41
N ALA A 20 -9.78 -7.52 3.37
CA ALA A 20 -9.79 -8.36 2.19
C ALA A 20 -10.57 -7.77 1.01
N PHE A 21 -11.71 -7.11 1.29
CA PHE A 21 -12.44 -6.38 0.26
C PHE A 21 -11.56 -5.28 -0.33
N LEU A 22 -10.90 -4.50 0.54
CA LEU A 22 -9.95 -3.47 0.12
C LEU A 22 -8.80 -4.04 -0.74
N LEU A 23 -8.26 -5.21 -0.38
CA LEU A 23 -7.22 -5.86 -1.16
C LEU A 23 -7.72 -6.32 -2.53
N GLN A 24 -8.90 -6.93 -2.61
CA GLN A 24 -9.48 -7.35 -3.89
C GLN A 24 -9.76 -6.15 -4.80
N ASP A 25 -10.28 -5.06 -4.24
CA ASP A 25 -10.56 -3.86 -5.01
C ASP A 25 -9.27 -3.14 -5.44
N ALA A 26 -8.23 -3.15 -4.59
CA ALA A 26 -6.89 -2.68 -4.94
C ALA A 26 -6.27 -3.49 -6.08
N VAL A 27 -6.38 -4.82 -6.06
CA VAL A 27 -5.92 -5.71 -7.15
C VAL A 27 -6.65 -5.41 -8.47
N LYS A 28 -7.94 -5.10 -8.40
CA LYS A 28 -8.77 -4.75 -9.56
C LYS A 28 -8.57 -3.30 -10.02
N MET A 29 -7.77 -2.51 -9.30
CA MET A 29 -7.57 -1.08 -9.59
C MET A 29 -8.89 -0.29 -9.60
N ASN A 30 -9.83 -0.65 -8.74
CA ASN A 30 -11.17 -0.05 -8.71
C ASN A 30 -11.15 1.46 -8.37
N TRP A 31 -10.08 1.94 -7.74
CA TRP A 31 -9.88 3.36 -7.45
C TRP A 31 -8.41 3.75 -7.63
N PRO A 32 -8.13 4.99 -8.06
CA PRO A 32 -6.76 5.51 -8.15
C PRO A 32 -6.14 5.84 -6.78
N PHE A 33 -6.98 6.01 -5.75
CA PHE A 33 -6.62 6.30 -4.36
C PHE A 33 -7.45 5.42 -3.43
N VAL A 34 -6.86 4.94 -2.34
CA VAL A 34 -7.62 4.14 -1.37
C VAL A 34 -8.59 5.06 -0.62
N PRO A 35 -9.92 4.83 -0.73
CA PRO A 35 -10.91 5.75 -0.21
C PRO A 35 -11.04 5.65 1.32
N GLU A 36 -11.21 6.80 1.97
CA GLU A 36 -11.67 6.83 3.37
C GLU A 36 -13.20 6.67 3.43
N LYS A 37 -13.72 6.15 4.55
CA LYS A 37 -15.17 5.92 4.72
C LYS A 37 -16.01 7.20 4.62
N TRP A 38 -15.42 8.34 5.01
CA TRP A 38 -16.07 9.64 5.02
C TRP A 38 -15.90 10.41 3.70
N GLN A 39 -15.00 9.97 2.81
CA GLN A 39 -14.56 10.76 1.66
C GLN A 39 -15.68 11.13 0.68
N TYR A 40 -16.75 10.34 0.62
CA TYR A 40 -17.88 10.56 -0.29
C TYR A 40 -19.23 10.70 0.43
N LYS A 41 -19.23 10.90 1.76
CA LYS A 41 -20.47 11.08 2.54
C LYS A 41 -20.78 12.56 2.71
N GLN A 42 -22.03 12.94 2.43
CA GLN A 42 -22.52 14.31 2.67
C GLN A 42 -22.64 14.63 4.18
N THR A 43 -22.95 13.62 5.00
CA THR A 43 -23.04 13.73 6.45
C THR A 43 -22.16 12.66 7.11
N VAL A 44 -21.13 13.10 7.84
CA VAL A 44 -20.14 12.21 8.48
C VAL A 44 -20.53 11.98 9.93
N SER A 45 -20.76 10.72 10.32
CA SER A 45 -20.99 10.35 11.72
C SER A 45 -19.67 10.08 12.45
N PRO A 46 -19.63 10.09 13.80
CA PRO A 46 -18.43 9.71 14.56
C PRO A 46 -17.90 8.31 14.21
N ASN A 47 -18.78 7.37 13.86
CA ASN A 47 -18.39 6.01 13.44
C ASN A 47 -17.70 5.97 12.07
N ASP A 48 -17.91 6.99 11.23
CA ASP A 48 -17.27 7.13 9.92
C ASP A 48 -15.83 7.63 10.00
N LYS A 49 -15.39 8.09 11.18
CA LYS A 49 -14.01 8.52 11.45
C LYS A 49 -13.06 7.36 11.73
N THR A 50 -13.52 6.11 11.74
CA THR A 50 -12.62 4.95 11.82
C THR A 50 -11.69 4.95 10.61
N ASN A 51 -10.44 5.35 10.87
CA ASN A 51 -9.46 5.72 9.87
C ASN A 51 -8.93 4.46 9.18
N LEU A 52 -8.84 4.46 7.85
CA LEU A 52 -8.21 3.39 7.11
C LEU A 52 -6.81 3.08 7.66
N SER A 53 -6.07 4.10 8.08
CA SER A 53 -4.75 3.93 8.70
C SER A 53 -4.77 3.12 9.99
N ASP A 54 -5.82 3.20 10.81
CA ASP A 54 -5.95 2.36 12.02
C ASP A 54 -6.17 0.90 11.63
N LEU A 55 -6.98 0.65 10.60
CA LEU A 55 -7.20 -0.69 10.07
C LEU A 55 -5.90 -1.26 9.48
N ILE A 56 -5.18 -0.48 8.67
CA ILE A 56 -3.90 -0.88 8.10
C ILE A 56 -2.87 -1.13 9.21
N GLY A 57 -2.78 -0.26 10.22
CA GLY A 57 -1.88 -0.40 11.35
C GLY A 57 -2.13 -1.68 12.15
N LYS A 58 -3.40 -2.01 12.44
CA LYS A 58 -3.78 -3.27 13.13
C LYS A 58 -3.38 -4.53 12.37
N HIS A 59 -3.32 -4.47 11.04
CA HIS A 59 -3.05 -5.61 10.19
C HIS A 59 -1.68 -5.54 9.48
N LEU A 60 -0.80 -4.61 9.89
CA LEU A 60 0.45 -4.32 9.18
C LEU A 60 1.33 -5.56 9.02
N LEU A 61 1.52 -6.34 10.10
CA LEU A 61 2.37 -7.54 10.05
C LEU A 61 1.82 -8.58 9.07
N GLN A 62 0.50 -8.71 8.97
CA GLN A 62 -0.16 -9.63 8.04
C GLN A 62 0.01 -9.15 6.59
N LEU A 63 -0.14 -7.84 6.35
CA LEU A 63 0.12 -7.22 5.04
C LEU A 63 1.58 -7.40 4.61
N LEU A 64 2.54 -7.21 5.51
CA LEU A 64 3.96 -7.42 5.22
C LEU A 64 4.28 -8.89 4.94
N ALA A 65 3.67 -9.82 5.68
CA ALA A 65 3.79 -11.25 5.41
C ALA A 65 3.24 -11.61 4.02
N LEU A 66 2.09 -11.04 3.64
CA LEU A 66 1.50 -11.21 2.32
C LEU A 66 2.35 -10.58 1.22
N LEU A 67 2.92 -9.39 1.44
CA LEU A 67 3.84 -8.74 0.51
C LEU A 67 5.05 -9.64 0.24
N LYS A 68 5.70 -10.13 1.30
CA LYS A 68 6.87 -11.01 1.20
C LYS A 68 6.53 -12.31 0.46
N ALA A 69 5.40 -12.93 0.78
CA ALA A 69 4.95 -14.14 0.10
C ALA A 69 4.64 -13.88 -1.39
N SER A 70 3.98 -12.75 -1.70
CA SER A 70 3.65 -12.36 -3.08
C SER A 70 4.90 -12.11 -3.91
N ILE A 71 5.91 -11.42 -3.36
CA ILE A 71 7.22 -11.23 -4.02
C ILE A 71 7.88 -12.58 -4.31
N ALA A 72 7.91 -13.48 -3.32
CA ALA A 72 8.52 -14.81 -3.45
C ALA A 72 7.80 -15.68 -4.49
N ALA A 73 6.48 -15.57 -4.62
CA ALA A 73 5.69 -16.29 -5.61
C ALA A 73 5.61 -15.59 -6.98
N GLN A 74 6.25 -14.43 -7.14
CA GLN A 74 6.19 -13.59 -8.35
C GLN A 74 4.77 -13.07 -8.67
N GLU A 75 3.92 -12.92 -7.66
CA GLU A 75 2.56 -12.39 -7.79
C GLU A 75 2.62 -10.84 -7.70
N THR A 76 3.17 -10.20 -8.75
CA THR A 76 3.45 -8.75 -8.76
C THR A 76 2.20 -7.90 -8.51
N THR A 77 1.05 -8.26 -9.09
CA THR A 77 -0.21 -7.53 -8.89
C THR A 77 -0.62 -7.48 -7.42
N THR A 78 -0.56 -8.62 -6.72
CA THR A 78 -0.90 -8.68 -5.28
C THR A 78 0.11 -7.89 -4.46
N ALA A 79 1.40 -7.98 -4.78
CA ALA A 79 2.43 -7.21 -4.09
C ALA A 79 2.20 -5.69 -4.23
N LEU A 80 1.90 -5.20 -5.44
CA LEU A 80 1.60 -3.79 -5.69
C LEU A 80 0.31 -3.34 -5.02
N ALA A 81 -0.73 -4.19 -4.98
CA ALA A 81 -1.96 -3.89 -4.25
C ALA A 81 -1.73 -3.73 -2.74
N VAL A 82 -0.86 -4.56 -2.15
CA VAL A 82 -0.48 -4.41 -0.73
C VAL A 82 0.27 -3.09 -0.49
N LEU A 83 1.23 -2.74 -1.35
CA LEU A 83 1.95 -1.46 -1.25
C LEU A 83 1.01 -0.26 -1.41
N PHE A 84 0.04 -0.35 -2.32
CA PHE A 84 -0.99 0.67 -2.51
C PHE A 84 -1.84 0.88 -1.26
N LEU A 85 -2.28 -0.20 -0.61
CA LEU A 85 -3.03 -0.12 0.66
C LEU A 85 -2.19 0.44 1.81
N ALA A 86 -0.91 0.08 1.87
CA ALA A 86 0.00 0.50 2.95
C ALA A 86 0.55 1.92 2.77
N ASP A 87 0.49 2.50 1.57
CA ASP A 87 1.15 3.78 1.23
C ASP A 87 0.85 4.92 2.22
N ARG A 88 -0.41 5.15 2.56
CA ARG A 88 -0.78 6.25 3.44
C ARG A 88 -0.20 6.07 4.85
N PHE A 89 -0.25 4.85 5.36
CA PHE A 89 0.31 4.50 6.65
C PHE A 89 1.85 4.65 6.64
N LEU A 90 2.51 4.07 5.64
CA LEU A 90 3.98 4.12 5.51
C LEU A 90 4.52 5.52 5.24
N TYR A 91 3.70 6.43 4.73
CA TYR A 91 4.07 7.84 4.65
C TYR A 91 4.10 8.53 6.01
N TRP A 92 3.12 8.29 6.86
CA TRP A 92 3.10 8.89 8.19
C TRP A 92 4.21 8.36 9.09
N THR A 93 4.72 7.16 8.82
CA THR A 93 5.85 6.56 9.55
C THR A 93 7.21 6.79 8.89
N ASP A 94 7.30 7.68 7.89
CA ASP A 94 8.54 7.99 7.14
C ASP A 94 9.22 6.79 6.44
N GLU A 95 8.44 5.78 6.05
CA GLU A 95 8.94 4.56 5.37
C GLU A 95 8.64 4.56 3.86
N SER A 96 8.19 5.69 3.31
CA SER A 96 7.82 5.82 1.90
C SER A 96 8.99 5.55 0.95
N GLY A 97 10.22 5.96 1.28
CA GLY A 97 11.39 5.72 0.44
C GLY A 97 11.65 4.22 0.21
N ARG A 98 11.55 3.40 1.26
CA ARG A 98 11.73 1.94 1.15
C ARG A 98 10.60 1.31 0.34
N MET A 99 9.36 1.70 0.60
CA MET A 99 8.18 1.24 -0.14
C MET A 99 8.28 1.55 -1.65
N LEU A 100 8.70 2.77 -2.01
CA LEU A 100 8.89 3.19 -3.40
C LEU A 100 10.03 2.42 -4.09
N LYS A 101 11.12 2.11 -3.38
CA LYS A 101 12.18 1.23 -3.90
C LYS A 101 11.64 -0.16 -4.26
N ILE A 102 10.81 -0.76 -3.40
CA ILE A 102 10.16 -2.05 -3.68
C ILE A 102 9.23 -1.92 -4.89
N THR A 103 8.41 -0.87 -4.94
CA THR A 103 7.51 -0.57 -6.07
C THR A 103 8.26 -0.51 -7.39
N LYS A 104 9.40 0.21 -7.43
CA LYS A 104 10.26 0.33 -8.61
C LYS A 104 10.85 -1.02 -9.06
N LEU A 105 11.27 -1.85 -8.11
CA LEU A 105 11.81 -3.19 -8.41
C LEU A 105 10.72 -4.12 -8.96
N LEU A 106 9.51 -4.07 -8.41
CA LEU A 106 8.36 -4.82 -8.92
C LEU A 106 7.98 -4.39 -10.33
N HIS A 107 7.91 -3.08 -10.60
CA HIS A 107 7.61 -2.58 -11.93
C HIS A 107 8.69 -2.95 -12.96
N ARG A 108 9.98 -2.88 -12.60
CA ARG A 108 11.08 -3.35 -13.48
C ARG A 108 10.94 -4.83 -13.86
N ARG A 109 10.47 -5.65 -12.93
CA ARG A 109 10.26 -7.09 -13.14
C ARG A 109 9.02 -7.38 -13.99
N SER A 110 7.95 -6.61 -13.80
CA SER A 110 6.68 -6.76 -14.53
C SER A 110 6.18 -5.39 -15.02
N PRO A 111 6.75 -4.86 -16.11
CA PRO A 111 6.45 -3.50 -16.58
C PRO A 111 4.97 -3.28 -16.95
N ASN A 112 4.30 -4.36 -17.38
CA ASN A 112 2.89 -4.33 -17.76
C ASN A 112 1.94 -4.38 -16.56
N THR A 113 2.43 -4.63 -15.35
CA THR A 113 1.57 -4.60 -14.15
C THR A 113 1.30 -3.14 -13.75
N PRO A 114 0.03 -2.72 -13.65
CA PRO A 114 -0.30 -1.35 -13.33
C PRO A 114 0.17 -0.96 -11.92
N VAL A 115 0.67 0.26 -11.80
CA VAL A 115 1.03 0.90 -10.52
C VAL A 115 -0.04 1.94 -10.21
N ALA A 116 -0.59 1.92 -9.00
CA ALA A 116 -1.62 2.87 -8.59
C ALA A 116 -1.11 4.31 -8.68
N PRO A 117 -1.91 5.27 -9.21
CA PRO A 117 -1.53 6.69 -9.26
C PRO A 117 -1.11 7.26 -7.90
N GLN A 118 -1.71 6.79 -6.80
CA GLN A 118 -1.31 7.15 -5.44
C GLN A 118 0.19 6.92 -5.17
N LEU A 119 0.77 5.81 -5.63
CA LEU A 119 2.20 5.51 -5.45
C LEU A 119 3.10 6.41 -6.32
N ILE A 120 2.62 6.82 -7.49
CA ILE A 120 3.35 7.77 -8.36
C ILE A 120 3.38 9.16 -7.72
N ILE A 121 2.25 9.62 -7.21
CA ILE A 121 2.16 10.89 -6.47
C ILE A 121 3.01 10.83 -5.19
N ARG A 122 3.07 9.67 -4.53
CA ARG A 122 3.98 9.49 -3.39
C ARG A 122 5.44 9.71 -3.77
N GLN A 123 5.88 9.18 -4.91
CA GLN A 123 7.23 9.39 -5.41
C GLN A 123 7.53 10.89 -5.61
N ALA A 124 6.59 11.64 -6.18
CA ALA A 124 6.73 13.08 -6.34
C ALA A 124 6.81 13.82 -4.99
N ARG A 125 5.98 13.44 -4.00
CA ARG A 125 6.03 14.03 -2.65
C ARG A 125 7.36 13.78 -1.94
N VAL A 126 7.87 12.55 -2.00
CA VAL A 126 9.17 12.21 -1.38
C VAL A 126 10.30 13.01 -2.04
N TYR A 127 10.27 13.15 -3.36
CA TYR A 127 11.24 13.95 -4.10
C TYR A 127 11.24 15.41 -3.63
N LEU A 128 10.06 16.06 -3.61
CA LEU A 128 9.92 17.45 -3.17
C LEU A 128 10.34 17.66 -1.71
N ASN A 129 9.99 16.73 -0.81
CA ASN A 129 10.35 16.84 0.60
C ASN A 129 11.86 16.65 0.85
N SER A 130 12.56 15.92 -0.03
CA SER A 130 14.01 15.73 0.08
C SER A 130 14.82 16.96 -0.35
N GLU A 131 14.25 17.85 -1.18
CA GLU A 131 14.87 19.12 -1.58
C GLU A 131 14.77 20.21 -0.49
N THR A 132 13.94 20.01 0.54
CA THR A 132 13.74 20.95 1.66
C THR A 132 14.57 20.66 2.91
N SER A 133 15.57 19.77 2.87
CA SER A 133 16.63 19.81 3.89
C SER A 133 17.64 20.84 3.41
N PRO A 134 17.66 22.07 3.94
CA PRO A 134 18.74 22.98 3.62
C PRO A 134 20.00 22.32 4.14
N ASP A 135 21.03 22.31 3.31
CA ASP A 135 22.39 22.11 3.76
C ASP A 135 22.65 22.99 4.99
N GLU A 136 22.65 22.39 6.18
CA GLU A 136 23.61 22.70 7.22
C GLU A 136 25.02 22.35 6.71
N HIS A 137 25.45 22.98 5.61
CA HIS A 137 26.82 22.93 5.15
C HIS A 137 27.19 24.22 4.41
N LYS A 138 27.94 25.03 5.15
CA LYS A 138 29.00 25.96 4.71
C LYS A 138 28.56 27.29 4.11
N LEU A 139 28.48 28.30 4.97
CA LEU A 139 29.44 29.42 5.06
C LEU A 139 29.34 30.10 6.42
#